data_AF-A0A941AV10-F1
#
_entry.id   AF-A0A941AV10-F1
#
_cell.length_a   1.000
_cell.length_b   1.000
_cell.length_c   1.000
_cell.angle_alpha   90.00
_cell.angle_beta   90.00
_cell.angle_gamma   90.00
#
_symmetry.space_group_name_H-M   'P 1'
#
loop_
_entity.id
_entity.type
_entity.pdbx_description
1 polymer ?
#
loop_
_entity_poly.entity_id
_entity_poly.type
_entity_poly.pdbx_seq_one_letter_code
_entity_poly.pdbx_strand_id
1 'polypeptide(L)' 'MATPLLAPLLGWAQKLRYPTLFKLVAALFVVDMFIPDFIPFADEILLGLGTLLLANWKNRKAPNAIDQAPTPTEPPR' A
#
# COMPACT_ATOMS: atom_id res chain seq x y z
N MET A 1 -7.55 14.58 -14.29
CA MET A 1 -7.89 15.47 -13.14
C MET A 1 -8.26 14.59 -11.97
N ALA A 2 -7.76 14.82 -10.75
CA ALA A 2 -8.13 13.97 -9.62
C ALA A 2 -9.59 14.25 -9.20
N THR A 3 -10.50 13.32 -9.49
CA THR A 3 -11.90 13.40 -9.04
C THR A 3 -11.93 13.30 -7.51
N PRO A 4 -12.49 14.29 -6.78
CA PRO A 4 -12.42 14.32 -5.31
C PRO A 4 -13.14 13.13 -4.65
N LEU A 5 -14.00 12.44 -5.40
CA LEU A 5 -14.67 11.20 -5.00
C LEU A 5 -13.71 10.02 -4.78
N LEU A 6 -12.59 9.95 -5.51
CA LEU A 6 -11.61 8.85 -5.40
C LEU A 6 -10.56 9.07 -4.30
N ALA A 7 -10.37 10.32 -3.85
CA ALA A 7 -9.42 10.67 -2.80
C ALA A 7 -9.61 9.87 -1.48
N PRO A 8 -10.83 9.72 -0.91
CA PRO A 8 -11.01 8.90 0.30
C PRO A 8 -10.74 7.41 0.06
N LEU A 9 -11.03 6.88 -1.14
CA LEU A 9 -10.77 5.49 -1.50
C LEU A 9 -9.26 5.20 -1.55
N LEU A 10 -8.48 6.07 -2.20
CA LEU A 10 -7.02 5.97 -2.26
C LEU A 10 -6.37 6.20 -0.89
N GLY A 11 -6.88 7.15 -0.09
CA GLY A 11 -6.42 7.40 1.29
C GLY A 11 -6.71 6.25 2.25
N TRP A 12 -7.75 5.45 2.00
CA TRP A 12 -7.96 4.16 2.65
C TRP A 12 -6.98 3.10 2.11
N ALA A 13 -6.87 2.97 0.78
CA ALA A 13 -6.02 1.98 0.12
C ALA A 13 -4.55 2.04 0.55
N GLN A 14 -4.02 3.26 0.74
CA GLN A 14 -2.66 3.51 1.21
C GLN A 14 -2.35 2.91 2.60
N LYS A 15 -3.38 2.64 3.43
CA LYS A 15 -3.21 2.04 4.76
C LYS A 15 -3.10 0.52 4.74
N LEU A 16 -3.35 -0.15 3.60
CA LEU A 16 -3.27 -1.61 3.52
C LEU A 16 -1.82 -2.10 3.37
N ARG A 17 -1.53 -3.24 4.01
CA ARG A 17 -0.26 -3.97 3.84
C ARG A 17 -0.08 -4.36 2.37
N TYR A 18 1.16 -4.22 1.88
CA TYR A 18 1.60 -4.55 0.51
C TYR A 18 0.92 -5.79 -0.14
N PRO A 19 0.88 -7.00 0.47
CA PRO A 19 0.24 -8.16 -0.15
C PRO A 19 -1.28 -8.04 -0.34
N THR A 20 -1.99 -7.22 0.45
CA THR A 20 -3.42 -6.98 0.25
C THR A 20 -3.66 -5.92 -0.83
N LEU A 21 -2.83 -4.87 -0.85
CA LEU A 21 -2.85 -3.85 -1.90
C LEU A 21 -2.54 -4.46 -3.28
N PHE A 22 -1.57 -5.38 -3.36
CA PHE A 22 -1.27 -6.15 -4.57
C PHE A 22 -2.48 -6.96 -5.06
N LYS A 23 -3.19 -7.65 -4.15
CA LYS A 23 -4.42 -8.39 -4.48
C LYS A 23 -5.53 -7.49 -4.99
N LEU A 24 -5.68 -6.28 -4.43
CA LEU A 24 -6.63 -5.28 -4.89
C LEU A 24 -6.32 -4.83 -6.34
N VAL A 25 -5.07 -4.47 -6.64
CA VAL A 25 -4.63 -4.14 -8.00
C VAL A 25 -4.88 -5.31 -8.97
N ALA A 26 -4.45 -6.51 -8.62
CA ALA A 26 -4.54 -7.68 -9.50
C ALA A 26 -6.00 -8.13 -9.74
N ALA A 27 -6.86 -8.07 -8.71
CA ALA A 27 -8.28 -8.39 -8.87
C ALA A 27 -8.99 -7.35 -9.74
N LEU A 28 -8.71 -6.06 -9.55
CA LEU A 28 -9.29 -5.00 -10.37
C LEU A 28 -8.83 -5.14 -11.84
N PHE A 29 -7.55 -5.39 -12.08
CA PHE A 29 -6.99 -5.63 -13.42
C PHE A 29 -7.65 -6.81 -14.14
N VAL A 30 -7.90 -7.91 -13.43
CA VAL A 30 -8.58 -9.08 -14.01
C VAL A 30 -10.04 -8.77 -14.33
N VAL A 31 -10.76 -8.07 -13.44
CA VAL A 31 -12.16 -7.66 -13.70
C VAL A 31 -12.24 -6.73 -14.90
N ASP A 32 -11.37 -5.72 -14.95
CA ASP A 32 -11.29 -4.72 -16.02
C ASP A 32 -11.00 -5.36 -17.39
N MET A 33 -10.02 -6.28 -17.46
CA MET A 33 -9.69 -7.01 -18.70
C MET A 33 -10.80 -7.94 -19.21
N PHE A 34 -11.76 -8.34 -18.35
CA PHE A 34 -12.92 -9.17 -18.75
C PHE A 34 -14.24 -8.39 -18.86
N ILE A 35 -14.31 -7.17 -18.32
CA ILE A 35 -15.51 -6.31 -18.31
C ILE A 35 -15.14 -4.87 -18.72
N PRO A 36 -14.61 -4.66 -19.94
CA PRO A 36 -14.28 -3.32 -20.43
C PRO A 36 -15.52 -2.41 -20.52
N ASP A 37 -15.30 -1.10 -20.47
CA ASP A 37 -16.26 -0.01 -20.69
C ASP A 37 -17.48 0.11 -19.75
N PHE A 38 -17.76 -0.86 -18.87
CA PHE A 38 -18.90 -0.78 -17.93
C PHE A 38 -18.63 0.01 -16.65
N ILE A 39 -17.36 0.21 -16.27
CA ILE A 39 -16.98 0.84 -14.99
C ILE A 39 -16.24 2.16 -15.27
N PRO A 40 -16.91 3.32 -15.23
CA PRO A 40 -16.22 4.60 -15.36
C PRO A 40 -15.22 4.79 -14.20
N PHE A 41 -14.05 5.34 -14.54
CA PHE A 41 -12.90 5.52 -13.65
C PHE A 41 -12.15 4.25 -13.21
N ALA A 42 -12.39 3.10 -13.86
CA ALA A 42 -11.62 1.88 -13.58
C ALA A 42 -10.11 2.09 -13.79
N ASP A 43 -9.71 2.65 -14.93
CA ASP A 43 -8.32 3.01 -15.26
C ASP A 43 -7.66 3.91 -14.20
N GLU A 44 -8.31 5.00 -13.79
CA GLU A 44 -7.73 5.90 -12.78
C GLU A 44 -7.59 5.25 -11.40
N ILE A 45 -8.53 4.37 -11.00
CA ILE A 45 -8.40 3.59 -9.77
C ILE A 45 -7.24 2.59 -9.92
N LEU A 46 -7.12 1.91 -11.06
CA LEU A 46 -6.09 0.93 -11.34
C LEU A 46 -4.68 1.54 -11.33
N LEU A 47 -4.51 2.67 -12.02
CA LEU A 47 -3.27 3.46 -12.03
C LEU A 47 -2.95 4.05 -10.65
N GLY A 48 -3.98 4.51 -9.91
CA GLY A 48 -3.83 5.02 -8.55
C GLY A 48 -3.37 3.95 -7.55
N LEU A 49 -4.02 2.78 -7.56
CA LEU A 49 -3.64 1.62 -6.73
C LEU A 49 -2.27 1.04 -7.16
N GLY A 50 -1.97 1.02 -8.46
CA GLY A 50 -0.66 0.61 -8.99
C GLY A 50 0.48 1.54 -8.54
N THR A 51 0.22 2.85 -8.51
CA THR A 51 1.16 3.86 -7.99
C THR A 51 1.40 3.67 -6.48
N LEU A 52 0.33 3.44 -5.70
CA LEU A 52 0.43 3.13 -4.27
C LEU A 52 1.20 1.81 -4.02
N LEU A 53 0.97 0.79 -4.85
CA LEU A 53 1.68 -0.49 -4.79
C LEU A 53 3.19 -0.31 -5.03
N LEU A 54 3.57 0.48 -6.04
CA LEU A 54 4.96 0.78 -6.37
C LEU A 54 5.65 1.57 -5.24
N ALA A 55 4.97 2.59 -4.70
CA ALA A 55 5.47 3.39 -3.57
C ALA A 55 5.71 2.53 -2.30
N ASN A 56 4.83 1.56 -2.04
CA ASN A 56 4.90 0.68 -0.86
C ASN A 56 5.92 -0.48 -1.03
N TRP A 57 6.50 -0.69 -2.22
CA TRP A 57 7.48 -1.75 -2.50
C TRP A 57 8.76 -1.60 -1.66
N LYS A 58 9.25 -0.37 -1.50
CA LYS A 58 10.53 -0.06 -0.83
C LYS A 58 10.49 -0.25 0.70
N ASN A 59 9.30 -0.24 1.32
CA ASN A 59 9.16 -0.11 2.78
C ASN A 59 9.40 -1.41 3.58
N ARG A 60 10.14 -2.38 3.01
CA ARG A 60 10.53 -3.64 3.68
C ARG A 60 11.83 -3.54 4.49
N LYS A 61 12.45 -2.36 4.55
CA LYS A 61 13.55 -2.04 5.47
C LYS A 61 13.27 -0.75 6.25
N ALA A 62 12.33 -0.84 7.20
CA ALA A 62 12.60 -0.23 8.49
C ALA A 62 13.61 -1.15 9.21
N PRO A 63 14.81 -0.68 9.59
CA PRO A 63 15.64 -1.40 10.54
C PRO A 63 14.90 -1.51 11.88
N ASN A 64 15.02 -2.64 12.57
CA ASN A 64 14.60 -2.73 13.96
C ASN A 64 15.54 -1.86 14.82
N ALA A 65 15.18 -0.60 15.03
CA ALA A 65 15.91 0.35 15.88
C ALA A 65 15.78 0.04 17.39
N ILE A 66 15.72 -1.25 17.72
CA ILE A 66 15.56 -1.84 19.06
C ILE A 66 16.63 -2.91 19.34
N ASP A 67 17.44 -3.29 18.35
CA ASP A 67 18.63 -4.14 18.55
C ASP A 67 19.85 -3.36 19.12
N GLN A 68 19.61 -2.21 19.75
CA GLN A 68 20.58 -1.55 20.64
C GLN A 68 20.43 -2.09 22.07
N ALA A 69 20.83 -3.35 22.26
CA ALA A 69 20.98 -3.96 23.57
C ALA A 69 22.38 -3.69 24.18
N PRO A 70 22.59 -3.90 25.48
CA PRO A 70 21.61 -3.98 26.58
C PRO A 70 21.78 -2.80 27.57
N THR A 71 20.90 -2.70 28.56
CA THR A 71 21.20 -1.94 29.80
C THR A 71 22.38 -2.59 30.54
N PRO A 72 23.50 -1.90 30.78
CA PRO A 72 24.54 -2.41 31.68
C PRO A 72 23.98 -2.46 33.11
N THR A 73 24.04 -3.63 33.73
CA THR A 73 23.59 -3.86 35.11
C THR A 73 24.56 -3.27 36.13
N GLU A 74 24.05 -2.44 37.04
CA GLU A 74 24.62 -2.28 38.39
C GLU A 74 24.45 -3.57 39.23
N PRO A 75 25.15 -3.73 40.38
CA PRO A 75 26.27 -2.95 40.91
C PRO A 75 27.59 -3.78 40.81
N PRO A 76 28.19 -4.48 41.82
CA PRO A 76 28.04 -4.51 43.29
C PRO A 76 29.32 -4.13 44.09
N ARG A 77 29.13 -3.26 45.11
CA ARG A 77 30.10 -2.77 46.13
C ARG A 77 31.01 -1.61 45.71
#